data_AF-A0A661LZS0-F1
#
_entry.id   AF-A0A661LZS0-F1
#
_cell.length_a   1.000
_cell.length_b   1.000
_cell.length_c   1.000
_cell.angle_alpha   90.00
_cell.angle_beta   90.00
_cell.angle_gamma   90.00
#
_symmetry.space_group_name_H-M   'P 1'
#
loop_
_entity.id
_entity.type
_entity.pdbx_description
1 polymer ?
#
loop_
_entity_poly.entity_id
_entity_poly.type
_entity_poly.pdbx_seq_one_letter_code
_entity_poly.pdbx_strand_id
1 'polypeptide(L)'
;MKDSFRLIEISQGSDTSSERRLAVSWGDPSDSGGSPVLLTPPCASSEELKAAVDILRIELEKILEKAEHAFREGVCGPEAEAIADLSPEEAWSVLSGIEEEAVLMERFNNMPEEARRNVAEHVLAHCSVFSGAGAVFSAHYDSETATLI
;
A
#
# COMPACT_ATOMS: atom_id res chain seq x y z
N MET A 1 0.07 8.80 21.68
CA MET A 1 -1.22 8.55 21.01
C MET A 1 -2.22 8.29 22.13
N LYS A 2 -3.12 9.24 22.45
CA LYS A 2 -4.14 9.02 23.48
C LYS A 2 -5.14 7.98 22.96
N ASP A 3 -5.73 7.18 23.84
CA ASP A 3 -6.70 6.12 23.51
C ASP A 3 -7.94 6.68 22.77
N SER A 4 -7.82 6.80 21.45
CA SER A 4 -8.86 7.34 20.56
C SER A 4 -9.83 6.26 20.08
N PHE A 5 -9.44 4.97 20.12
CA PHE A 5 -10.31 3.85 19.78
C PHE A 5 -11.13 3.41 20.98
N ARG A 6 -12.44 3.23 20.79
CA ARG A 6 -13.36 2.87 21.87
C ARG A 6 -14.42 1.90 21.39
N LEU A 7 -14.78 0.97 22.27
CA LEU A 7 -15.97 0.16 22.11
C LEU A 7 -17.16 0.95 22.65
N ILE A 8 -18.19 1.13 21.82
CA ILE A 8 -19.44 1.77 22.23
C ILE A 8 -20.62 0.82 22.06
N GLU A 9 -21.62 0.97 22.91
CA GLU A 9 -22.88 0.24 22.83
C GLU A 9 -23.93 1.13 22.14
N ILE A 10 -24.58 0.60 21.11
CA ILE A 10 -25.60 1.29 20.33
C ILE A 10 -26.93 0.63 20.66
N SER A 11 -27.77 1.36 21.41
CA SER A 11 -29.14 0.93 21.72
C SER A 11 -30.08 1.55 20.68
N GLN A 12 -30.70 0.71 19.84
CA GLN A 12 -31.87 1.14 19.06
C GLN A 12 -33.11 1.05 19.96
N GLY A 13 -33.79 2.17 20.17
CA GLY A 13 -34.99 2.25 21.01
C GLY A 13 -36.26 1.76 20.31
N SER A 14 -37.13 1.18 21.15
CA SER A 14 -38.55 0.87 20.96
C SER A 14 -38.95 -0.40 20.19
N ASP A 15 -38.46 -1.56 20.62
CA ASP A 15 -39.39 -2.65 20.92
C ASP A 15 -38.73 -3.69 21.83
N THR A 16 -39.57 -4.48 22.50
CA THR A 16 -39.33 -5.33 23.69
C THR A 16 -38.20 -6.38 23.67
N SER A 17 -37.23 -6.32 22.75
CA SER A 17 -36.02 -7.15 22.74
C SER A 17 -34.77 -6.28 22.62
N SER A 18 -34.21 -5.87 23.76
CA SER A 18 -32.99 -5.07 23.83
C SER A 18 -31.75 -5.91 23.49
N GLU A 19 -31.52 -6.18 22.21
CA GLU A 19 -30.27 -6.79 21.77
C GLU A 19 -29.15 -5.74 21.81
N ARG A 20 -28.18 -5.96 22.70
CA ARG A 20 -26.99 -5.11 22.82
C ARG A 20 -26.18 -5.19 21.53
N ARG A 21 -25.92 -4.04 20.89
CA ARG A 21 -25.05 -3.96 19.71
C ARG A 21 -23.80 -3.17 20.02
N LEU A 22 -22.64 -3.69 19.62
CA LEU A 22 -21.34 -3.10 19.91
C LEU A 22 -20.66 -2.65 18.62
N ALA A 23 -19.96 -1.52 18.66
CA ALA A 23 -19.16 -1.03 17.53
C ALA A 23 -17.84 -0.41 18.01
N VAL A 24 -16.81 -0.47 17.16
CA VAL A 24 -15.58 0.28 17.36
C VAL A 24 -15.80 1.70 16.83
N SER A 25 -15.41 2.69 17.63
CA SER A 25 -15.51 4.10 17.30
C SER A 25 -14.19 4.81 17.51
N TRP A 26 -14.05 5.96 16.84
CA TRP A 26 -12.92 6.87 16.95
C TRP A 26 -13.39 8.28 17.31
N GLY A 27 -12.73 8.91 18.28
CA GLY A 27 -13.01 10.28 18.70
C GLY A 27 -12.31 10.70 20.00
N ASP A 28 -12.27 12.01 20.26
CA ASP A 28 -11.73 12.56 21.51
C ASP A 28 -12.76 12.39 22.66
N PRO A 29 -12.35 11.87 23.84
CA PRO A 29 -13.20 11.84 25.04
C PRO A 29 -13.81 13.19 25.43
N SER A 30 -13.15 14.29 25.07
CA SER A 30 -13.45 15.64 25.53
C SER A 30 -14.46 16.35 24.62
N ASP A 31 -14.67 15.81 23.40
CA ASP A 31 -15.58 16.38 22.44
C ASP A 31 -16.99 15.88 22.73
N SER A 32 -17.71 16.67 23.52
CA SER A 32 -19.08 16.40 23.97
C SER A 32 -20.13 16.79 22.94
N GLY A 33 -19.73 17.34 21.79
CA GLY A 33 -20.62 17.82 20.72
C GLY A 33 -20.58 17.00 19.42
N GLY A 34 -19.54 16.18 19.21
CA GLY A 34 -19.38 15.37 17.99
C GLY A 34 -20.03 14.00 18.08
N SER A 35 -20.81 13.60 17.07
CA SER A 35 -21.23 12.20 16.94
C SER A 35 -20.01 11.30 16.75
N PRO A 36 -19.86 10.20 17.51
CA PRO A 36 -18.70 9.32 17.39
C PRO A 36 -18.59 8.75 15.97
N VAL A 37 -17.37 8.75 15.41
CA VAL A 37 -17.13 8.15 14.09
C VAL A 37 -17.05 6.64 14.27
N LEU A 38 -18.02 5.92 13.69
CA LEU A 38 -18.02 4.46 13.70
C LEU A 38 -17.00 3.92 12.69
N LEU A 39 -16.10 3.07 13.16
CA LEU A 39 -15.12 2.36 12.33
C LEU A 39 -15.60 0.96 11.94
N THR A 40 -16.57 0.42 12.67
CA THR A 40 -17.24 -0.85 12.34
C THR A 40 -18.75 -0.65 12.33
N PRO A 41 -19.52 -1.48 11.60
CA PRO A 41 -20.95 -1.55 11.80
C PRO A 41 -21.30 -1.99 13.25
N PRO A 42 -22.53 -1.72 13.73
CA PRO A 42 -23.02 -2.26 14.99
C PRO A 42 -23.19 -3.78 14.89
N CYS A 43 -22.45 -4.53 15.70
CA CYS A 43 -22.42 -5.99 15.74
C CYS A 43 -23.28 -6.53 16.89
N ALA A 44 -24.07 -7.57 16.64
CA ALA A 44 -24.92 -8.19 17.66
C ALA A 44 -24.23 -9.37 18.38
N SER A 45 -23.09 -9.83 17.87
CA SER A 45 -22.33 -10.95 18.43
C SER A 45 -20.82 -10.68 18.46
N SER A 46 -20.11 -11.46 19.29
CA SER A 46 -18.64 -11.44 19.36
C SER A 46 -18.00 -11.84 18.02
N GLU A 47 -18.61 -12.80 17.30
CA GLU A 47 -18.13 -13.28 16.01
C GLU A 47 -18.22 -12.20 14.92
N GLU A 48 -19.36 -11.49 14.86
CA GLU A 48 -19.54 -10.36 13.95
C GLU A 48 -18.54 -9.23 14.24
N LEU A 49 -18.34 -8.91 15.52
CA LEU A 49 -17.40 -7.86 15.92
C LEU A 49 -15.96 -8.24 15.54
N LYS A 50 -15.58 -9.51 15.76
CA LYS A 50 -14.26 -10.01 15.36
C LYS A 50 -14.06 -9.90 13.85
N ALA A 51 -15.04 -10.33 13.06
CA ALA A 51 -14.97 -10.23 11.60
C ALA A 51 -14.84 -8.77 11.13
N ALA A 52 -15.59 -7.84 11.74
CA ALA A 52 -15.51 -6.42 11.42
C ALA A 52 -14.13 -5.81 11.76
N VAL A 53 -13.54 -6.20 12.90
CA VAL A 53 -12.19 -5.77 13.29
C VAL A 53 -11.12 -6.35 12.37
N ASP A 54 -11.24 -7.61 11.97
CA ASP A 54 -10.29 -8.24 11.06
C ASP A 54 -10.32 -7.58 9.67
N ILE A 55 -11.50 -7.20 9.16
CA ILE A 55 -11.63 -6.40 7.93
C ILE A 55 -10.95 -5.04 8.09
N LEU A 56 -11.19 -4.34 9.22
CA LEU A 56 -10.57 -3.05 9.48
C LEU A 56 -9.03 -3.14 9.51
N ARG A 57 -8.47 -4.21 10.09
CA ARG A 57 -7.02 -4.46 10.08
C ARG A 57 -6.48 -4.63 8.67
N ILE A 58 -7.13 -5.44 7.84
CA ILE A 58 -6.73 -5.65 6.44
C ILE A 58 -6.74 -4.32 5.67
N GLU A 59 -7.77 -3.49 5.85
CA GLU A 59 -7.84 -2.19 5.18
C GLU A 59 -6.76 -1.22 5.66
N LEU A 60 -6.41 -1.23 6.96
CA LEU A 60 -5.31 -0.45 7.49
C LEU A 60 -3.94 -0.92 6.95
N GLU A 61 -3.74 -2.23 6.83
CA GLU A 61 -2.53 -2.83 6.23
C GLU A 61 -2.40 -2.39 4.76
N LYS A 62 -3.48 -2.43 3.96
CA LYS A 62 -3.47 -1.92 2.59
C LYS A 62 -3.17 -0.41 2.50
N ILE A 63 -3.67 0.39 3.44
CA ILE A 63 -3.34 1.83 3.49
C ILE A 63 -1.86 2.02 3.80
N LEU A 64 -1.30 1.20 4.69
CA LEU A 64 0.13 1.24 5.01
C LEU A 64 0.97 0.88 3.78
N GLU A 65 0.64 -0.19 3.06
CA GLU A 65 1.32 -0.56 1.80
C GLU A 65 1.27 0.56 0.77
N LYS A 66 0.10 1.21 0.61
CA LYS A 66 -0.05 2.38 -0.27
C LYS A 66 0.79 3.57 0.19
N ALA A 67 0.86 3.81 1.50
CA ALA A 67 1.69 4.88 2.05
C ALA A 67 3.18 4.58 1.84
N GLU A 68 3.62 3.35 2.05
CA GLU A 68 5.00 2.93 1.76
C GLU A 68 5.33 3.07 0.28
N HIS A 69 4.41 2.70 -0.62
CA HIS A 69 4.56 2.97 -2.04
C HIS A 69 4.68 4.47 -2.32
N ALA A 70 3.79 5.30 -1.79
CA ALA A 70 3.83 6.74 -1.98
C ALA A 70 5.10 7.39 -1.40
N PHE A 71 5.61 6.89 -0.26
CA PHE A 71 6.87 7.35 0.31
C PHE A 71 8.08 6.87 -0.51
N ARG A 72 8.02 5.73 -1.18
CA ARG A 72 9.04 5.28 -2.15
C ARG A 72 8.99 6.13 -3.42
N GLU A 73 7.80 6.34 -4.00
CA GLU A 73 7.60 7.21 -5.17
C GLU A 73 8.00 8.67 -4.90
N GLY A 74 7.92 9.12 -3.64
CA GLY A 74 8.36 10.45 -3.21
C GLY A 74 9.87 10.65 -3.11
N VAL A 75 10.68 9.61 -3.28
CA VAL A 75 12.15 9.70 -3.32
C VAL A 75 12.64 9.47 -4.75
N CYS A 76 12.06 10.21 -5.70
CA CYS A 76 12.74 10.42 -6.97
C CYS A 76 13.95 11.32 -6.69
N GLY A 77 15.11 10.71 -6.39
CA GLY A 77 16.36 11.45 -6.37
C GLY A 77 16.60 12.07 -7.76
N PRO A 78 17.36 13.18 -7.88
CA PRO A 78 17.63 13.83 -9.18
C PRO A 78 18.21 12.88 -10.24
N GLU A 79 18.83 11.78 -9.80
CA GLU A 79 19.36 10.73 -10.66
C GLU A 79 18.28 9.77 -11.18
N ALA A 80 17.21 9.48 -10.41
CA ALA A 80 16.09 8.66 -10.87
C ALA A 80 15.20 9.42 -11.87
N GLU A 81 14.99 10.73 -11.66
CA GLU A 81 14.34 11.60 -12.66
C GLU A 81 15.15 11.66 -13.96
N ALA A 82 16.47 11.83 -13.85
CA ALA A 82 17.34 11.86 -15.03
C ALA A 82 17.33 10.54 -15.83
N ILE A 83 17.18 9.39 -15.17
CA ILE A 83 17.02 8.08 -15.83
C ILE A 83 15.63 7.96 -16.46
N ALA A 84 14.59 8.50 -15.81
CA ALA A 84 13.21 8.46 -16.32
C ALA A 84 12.99 9.30 -17.59
N ASP A 85 13.80 10.34 -17.79
CA ASP A 85 13.79 11.16 -19.00
C ASP A 85 14.47 10.49 -20.22
N LEU A 86 15.20 9.38 -20.00
CA LEU A 86 15.85 8.62 -21.07
C LEU A 86 14.86 7.74 -21.83
N SER A 87 15.23 7.29 -23.03
CA SER A 87 14.47 6.24 -23.70
C SER A 87 14.51 4.93 -22.90
N PRO A 88 13.52 4.02 -23.04
CA PRO A 88 13.49 2.77 -22.28
C PRO A 88 14.75 1.90 -22.43
N GLU A 89 15.38 1.93 -23.61
CA GLU A 89 16.65 1.23 -23.90
C GLU A 89 17.83 1.85 -23.15
N GLU A 90 17.94 3.18 -23.17
CA GLU A 90 19.01 3.91 -22.48
C GLU A 90 18.86 3.82 -20.95
N ALA A 91 17.64 3.94 -20.44
CA ALA A 91 17.34 3.75 -19.02
C ALA A 91 17.74 2.34 -18.57
N TRP A 92 17.39 1.32 -19.35
CA TRP A 92 17.82 -0.05 -19.07
C TRP A 92 19.33 -0.24 -19.19
N SER A 93 20.01 0.42 -20.13
CA SER A 93 21.47 0.36 -20.23
C SER A 93 22.16 0.92 -18.98
N VAL A 94 21.57 1.93 -18.32
CA VAL A 94 22.07 2.45 -17.05
C VAL A 94 21.78 1.47 -15.90
N LEU A 95 20.53 1.00 -15.80
CA LEU A 95 20.11 0.11 -14.72
C LEU A 95 20.82 -1.24 -14.75
N SER A 96 21.00 -1.84 -15.93
CA SER A 96 21.66 -3.14 -16.10
C SER A 96 23.16 -3.13 -15.79
N GLY A 97 23.77 -1.95 -15.69
CA GLY A 97 25.14 -1.76 -15.23
C GLY A 97 25.31 -1.79 -13.70
N ILE A 98 24.21 -1.82 -12.94
CA ILE A 98 24.24 -1.88 -11.48
C ILE A 98 24.45 -3.35 -11.05
N GLU A 99 25.57 -3.63 -10.39
CA GLU A 99 25.90 -4.99 -9.94
C GLU A 99 25.15 -5.40 -8.65
N GLU A 100 24.81 -4.42 -7.81
CA GLU A 100 24.11 -4.67 -6.55
C GLU A 100 22.59 -4.67 -6.75
N GLU A 101 21.98 -5.84 -6.58
CA GLU A 101 20.55 -6.07 -6.78
C GLU A 101 19.66 -5.08 -5.99
N ALA A 102 19.96 -4.85 -4.71
CA ALA A 102 19.21 -3.92 -3.88
C ALA A 102 19.23 -2.48 -4.45
N VAL A 103 20.36 -2.06 -5.00
CA VAL A 103 20.52 -0.74 -5.62
C VAL A 103 19.77 -0.68 -6.95
N LEU A 104 19.81 -1.74 -7.76
CA LEU A 104 19.01 -1.82 -8.99
C LEU A 104 17.52 -1.69 -8.70
N MET A 105 17.04 -2.44 -7.70
CA MET A 105 15.64 -2.43 -7.29
C MET A 105 15.22 -1.05 -6.76
N GLU A 106 16.03 -0.44 -5.90
CA GLU A 106 15.81 0.91 -5.40
C GLU A 106 15.73 1.93 -6.55
N ARG A 107 16.70 1.92 -7.46
CA ARG A 107 16.77 2.87 -8.58
C ARG A 107 15.60 2.72 -9.54
N PHE A 108 15.24 1.48 -9.89
CA PHE A 108 14.09 1.21 -10.75
C PHE A 108 12.79 1.64 -10.05
N ASN A 109 12.56 1.22 -8.80
CA ASN A 109 11.30 1.49 -8.07
C ASN A 109 11.07 2.97 -7.76
N ASN A 110 12.14 3.78 -7.70
CA ASN A 110 12.04 5.23 -7.52
C ASN A 110 11.73 6.00 -8.81
N MET A 111 11.72 5.34 -9.98
CA MET A 111 11.28 5.99 -11.22
C MET A 111 9.74 6.16 -11.23
N PRO A 112 9.21 7.18 -11.93
CA PRO A 112 7.78 7.32 -12.16
C PRO A 112 7.18 6.04 -12.76
N GLU A 113 5.95 5.68 -12.36
CA GLU A 113 5.30 4.43 -12.78
C GLU A 113 5.29 4.25 -14.32
N GLU A 114 4.99 5.32 -15.05
CA GLU A 114 4.98 5.29 -16.53
C GLU A 114 6.35 4.90 -17.10
N ALA A 115 7.44 5.48 -16.57
CA ALA A 115 8.79 5.15 -16.97
C ALA A 115 9.16 3.70 -16.58
N ARG A 116 8.77 3.25 -15.38
CA ARG A 116 8.96 1.85 -14.94
C ARG A 116 8.29 0.86 -15.88
N ARG A 117 7.03 1.11 -16.27
CA ARG A 117 6.28 0.24 -17.19
C ARG A 117 6.93 0.19 -18.57
N ASN A 118 7.35 1.33 -19.11
CA ASN A 118 8.00 1.39 -20.42
C ASN A 118 9.35 0.65 -20.44
N VAL A 119 10.16 0.81 -19.39
CA VAL A 119 11.41 0.05 -19.22
C VAL A 119 11.14 -1.44 -19.06
N ALA A 120 10.16 -1.82 -18.23
CA ALA A 120 9.80 -3.23 -18.03
C ALA A 120 9.37 -3.90 -19.34
N GLU A 121 8.55 -3.24 -20.15
CA GLU A 121 8.15 -3.73 -21.46
C GLU A 121 9.37 -3.92 -22.38
N HIS A 122 10.29 -2.95 -22.41
CA HIS A 122 11.54 -3.08 -23.17
C HIS A 122 12.35 -4.29 -22.71
N VAL A 123 12.54 -4.47 -21.40
CA VAL A 123 13.33 -5.57 -20.83
C VAL A 123 12.71 -6.93 -21.16
N LEU A 124 11.41 -7.07 -20.93
CA LEU A 124 10.71 -8.34 -21.13
C LEU A 124 10.57 -8.72 -22.61
N ALA A 125 10.49 -7.75 -23.51
CA ALA A 125 10.32 -8.00 -24.94
C ALA A 125 11.63 -8.06 -25.73
N HIS A 126 12.67 -7.30 -25.32
CA HIS A 126 13.86 -7.07 -26.15
C HIS A 126 15.19 -7.46 -25.49
N CYS A 127 15.23 -7.64 -24.17
CA CYS A 127 16.47 -7.96 -23.46
C CYS A 127 16.59 -9.43 -23.07
N SER A 128 17.84 -9.88 -22.86
CA SER A 128 18.11 -11.22 -22.34
C SER A 128 17.78 -11.29 -20.84
N VAL A 129 16.64 -11.90 -20.51
CA VAL A 129 16.16 -12.09 -19.12
C VAL A 129 16.71 -13.34 -18.43
N PHE A 130 17.66 -14.04 -19.04
CA PHE A 130 18.17 -15.33 -18.53
C PHE A 130 19.52 -15.23 -17.81
N SER A 131 20.14 -14.05 -17.76
CA SER A 131 21.41 -13.82 -17.08
C SER A 131 21.58 -12.37 -16.64
N GLY A 132 22.44 -12.14 -15.63
CA GLY A 132 22.76 -10.80 -15.10
C GLY A 132 21.53 -10.06 -14.56
N ALA A 133 21.53 -8.73 -14.73
CA ALA A 133 20.44 -7.87 -14.28
C ALA A 133 19.07 -8.23 -14.89
N GLY A 134 19.02 -8.79 -16.11
CA GLY A 134 17.78 -9.22 -16.73
C GLY A 134 17.12 -10.42 -16.03
N ALA A 135 17.93 -11.33 -15.46
CA ALA A 135 17.42 -12.45 -14.67
C ALA A 135 16.86 -12.00 -13.31
N VAL A 136 17.56 -11.08 -12.65
CA VAL A 136 17.08 -10.43 -11.42
C VAL A 136 15.77 -9.71 -11.70
N PHE A 137 15.73 -8.87 -12.74
CA PHE A 137 14.53 -8.14 -13.12
C PHE A 137 13.34 -9.08 -13.33
N SER A 138 13.50 -10.12 -14.14
CA SER A 138 12.42 -11.07 -14.45
C SER A 138 11.95 -11.88 -13.22
N ALA A 139 12.86 -12.20 -12.29
CA ALA A 139 12.52 -12.94 -11.08
C ALA A 139 11.75 -12.10 -10.06
N HIS A 140 11.98 -10.79 -10.04
CA HIS A 140 11.48 -9.88 -9.02
C HIS A 140 10.38 -8.94 -9.53
N TYR A 141 10.12 -8.87 -10.83
CA TYR A 141 9.13 -7.94 -11.39
C TYR A 141 7.68 -8.37 -11.11
N ASP A 142 6.92 -7.48 -10.49
CA ASP A 142 5.47 -7.58 -10.31
C ASP A 142 4.75 -6.71 -11.35
N SER A 143 3.99 -7.38 -12.23
CA SER A 143 3.24 -6.73 -13.31
C SER A 143 2.05 -5.88 -12.84
N GLU A 144 1.49 -6.15 -11.66
CA GLU A 144 0.35 -5.39 -11.13
C GLU A 144 0.81 -4.01 -10.65
N THR A 145 1.90 -3.98 -9.89
CA THR A 145 2.46 -2.79 -9.23
C THR A 145 3.57 -2.11 -10.05
N ALA A 146 4.06 -2.76 -11.11
CA ALA A 146 5.19 -2.34 -11.93
C ALA A 146 6.49 -2.10 -11.12
N THR A 147 6.66 -2.79 -9.99
CA THR A 147 7.85 -2.72 -9.13
C THR A 147 8.66 -4.01 -9.16
N LEU A 148 9.91 -3.95 -8.67
CA LEU A 148 10.70 -5.11 -8.29
C LEU A 148 10.51 -5.41 -6.79
N ILE A 149 10.15 -6.66 -6.44
CA ILE A 149 9.83 -7.14 -5.07
C ILE A 149 10.85 -8.12 -4.50
#